data_AF-A0A062U2S1-F1
#
_entry.id   AF-A0A062U2S1-F1
#
_cell.length_a   1.000
_cell.length_b   1.000
_cell.length_c   1.000
_cell.angle_alpha   90.00
_cell.angle_beta   90.00
_cell.angle_gamma   90.00
#
_symmetry.space_group_name_H-M   'P 1'
#
loop_
_entity.id
_entity.type
_entity.pdbx_description
1 polymer ?
#
loop_
_entity_poly.entity_id
_entity_poly.type
_entity_poly.pdbx_seq_one_letter_code
_entity_poly.pdbx_strand_id
1 'polypeptide(L)'
;MSIKWVRRRAHARKLPSGQVVQVASSWVPVERSDSAGPEKSFHSACPVCDAPILSQRMPNGGWVHYERHKNFSRIKHPCFYRGEDMAPERDTETGDLFA
;
A
#
# COMPACT_ATOMS: atom_id res chain seq x y z
N MET A 1 1.55 -5.54 -18.32
CA MET A 1 1.96 -6.64 -17.41
C MET A 1 0.82 -6.91 -16.44
N SER A 2 0.36 -8.15 -16.31
CA SER A 2 -0.64 -8.51 -15.30
C SER A 2 0.05 -8.79 -13.96
N ILE A 3 0.07 -7.80 -13.08
CA ILE A 3 0.55 -7.98 -11.71
C ILE A 3 -0.48 -8.80 -10.94
N LYS A 4 -0.02 -9.89 -10.31
CA LYS A 4 -0.83 -10.66 -9.37
C LYS A 4 -0.72 -10.00 -7.99
N TRP A 5 -1.85 -9.67 -7.38
CA TRP A 5 -1.91 -9.15 -6.02
C TRP A 5 -2.14 -10.27 -5.01
N VAL A 6 -1.47 -10.20 -3.86
CA VAL A 6 -1.70 -11.08 -2.72
C VAL A 6 -1.86 -10.27 -1.44
N ARG A 7 -2.74 -10.71 -0.55
CA ARG A 7 -2.94 -10.07 0.75
C ARG A 7 -1.98 -10.67 1.77
N ARG A 8 -1.00 -9.89 2.19
CA ARG A 8 -0.07 -10.25 3.27
C ARG A 8 -0.79 -10.09 4.61
N ARG A 9 -0.64 -11.06 5.51
CA ARG A 9 -1.18 -10.99 6.88
C ARG A 9 -0.38 -10.01 7.75
N ALA A 10 -1.03 -9.51 8.79
CA ALA A 10 -0.35 -8.74 9.83
C ALA A 10 0.71 -9.63 10.53
N HIS A 11 1.88 -9.06 10.83
CA HIS A 11 3.00 -9.78 11.45
C HIS A 11 3.99 -8.82 12.11
N ALA A 12 4.81 -9.33 13.03
CA ALA A 12 5.92 -8.60 13.59
C ALA A 12 7.14 -8.63 12.66
N ARG A 13 7.80 -7.50 12.46
CA ARG A 13 9.05 -7.37 11.69
C ARG A 13 10.16 -6.81 12.58
N LYS A 14 11.33 -7.43 12.54
CA LYS A 14 12.55 -6.88 13.14
C LYS A 14 13.25 -5.93 12.17
N LEU A 15 13.52 -4.71 12.60
CA LEU A 15 14.26 -3.70 11.85
C LEU A 15 15.78 -3.91 11.99
N PRO A 16 16.61 -3.32 11.09
CA PRO A 16 18.06 -3.37 11.22
C PRO A 16 18.59 -2.82 12.54
N SER A 17 17.87 -1.88 13.17
CA SER A 17 18.18 -1.36 14.51
C SER A 17 17.95 -2.36 15.65
N GLY A 18 17.38 -3.53 15.37
CA GLY A 18 16.98 -4.53 16.37
C GLY A 18 15.56 -4.34 16.92
N GLN A 19 14.93 -3.18 16.69
CA GLN A 19 13.56 -2.91 17.10
C GLN A 19 12.56 -3.85 16.40
N VAL A 20 11.56 -4.31 17.13
CA VAL A 20 10.42 -5.08 16.58
C VAL A 20 9.25 -4.13 16.38
N VAL A 21 8.68 -4.11 15.17
CA VAL A 21 7.51 -3.32 14.82
C VAL A 21 6.38 -4.23 14.34
N GLN A 22 5.13 -3.87 14.66
CA GLN A 22 3.96 -4.54 14.11
C GLN A 22 3.66 -4.00 12.72
N VAL A 23 3.56 -4.90 11.75
CA VAL A 23 3.24 -4.59 10.36
C VAL A 23 1.81 -5.04 10.10
N ALA A 24 0.95 -4.10 9.72
CA ALA A 24 -0.43 -4.39 9.35
C ALA A 24 -0.53 -5.30 8.11
N SER A 25 -1.68 -5.97 7.98
CA SER A 25 -2.05 -6.62 6.73
C SER A 25 -2.10 -5.59 5.60
N SER A 26 -1.68 -6.00 4.40
CA SER A 26 -1.69 -5.10 3.24
C SER A 26 -1.60 -5.91 1.95
N TRP A 27 -2.13 -5.33 0.86
CA TRP A 27 -1.99 -5.87 -0.48
C TRP A 27 -0.57 -5.64 -1.00
N VAL A 28 0.07 -6.69 -1.52
CA VAL A 28 1.41 -6.62 -2.10
C VAL A 28 1.44 -7.28 -3.48
N PRO A 29 2.21 -6.74 -4.44
CA PRO A 29 2.36 -7.36 -5.74
C PRO A 29 3.30 -8.58 -5.65
N VAL A 30 2.97 -9.65 -6.39
CA VAL A 30 3.84 -10.80 -6.58
C VAL A 30 4.81 -10.48 -7.70
N GLU A 31 6.10 -10.40 -7.37
CA GLU A 31 7.17 -10.27 -8.35
C GLU A 31 7.28 -11.59 -9.13
N ARG A 32 7.06 -11.57 -10.45
CA ARG A 32 7.47 -12.70 -11.31
C ARG A 32 8.99 -12.59 -11.49
N SER A 33 9.70 -13.63 -11.08
CA SER A 33 11.16 -13.76 -11.12
C SER A 33 11.80 -13.53 -12.50
N ASP A 34 10.99 -13.57 -13.56
CA ASP A 34 11.47 -13.66 -14.94
C ASP A 34 11.63 -12.29 -15.63
N SER A 35 11.38 -11.20 -14.91
CA SER A 35 11.54 -9.84 -15.47
C SER A 35 12.95 -9.34 -15.20
N ALA A 36 13.69 -9.09 -16.29
CA ALA A 36 15.05 -8.60 -16.27
C ALA A 36 15.20 -7.33 -15.41
N GLY A 37 15.86 -7.49 -14.26
CA GLY A 37 16.16 -6.41 -13.31
C GLY A 37 14.96 -6.00 -12.42
N PRO A 38 15.23 -5.46 -11.23
CA PRO A 38 14.15 -4.96 -10.37
C PRO A 38 13.56 -3.69 -11.01
N GLU A 39 12.46 -3.83 -11.73
CA GLU A 39 11.68 -2.69 -12.18
C GLU A 39 11.30 -1.85 -10.94
N LYS A 40 11.87 -0.64 -10.84
CA LYS A 40 11.74 0.19 -9.64
C LYS A 40 10.31 0.65 -9.39
N SER A 41 9.47 0.64 -10.44
CA SER A 41 8.07 1.04 -10.34
C SER A 41 7.25 0.52 -11.51
N PHE A 42 5.97 0.23 -11.27
CA PHE A 42 5.05 -0.21 -12.32
C PHE A 42 3.65 0.40 -12.13
N HIS A 43 2.83 0.36 -13.18
CA HIS A 43 1.43 0.78 -13.16
C HIS A 43 0.47 -0.42 -13.03
N SER A 44 -0.62 -0.24 -12.30
CA SER A 44 -1.65 -1.26 -12.08
C SER A 44 -2.98 -0.64 -11.68
N ALA A 45 -4.06 -1.42 -11.72
CA ALA A 45 -5.28 -1.10 -10.98
C ALA A 45 -5.13 -1.50 -9.50
N CYS A 46 -5.74 -0.73 -8.60
CA CYS A 46 -5.85 -1.07 -7.19
C CYS A 46 -6.69 -2.35 -7.02
N PRO A 47 -6.24 -3.37 -6.26
CA PRO A 47 -7.01 -4.60 -6.07
C PRO A 47 -8.24 -4.45 -5.18
N VAL A 48 -8.51 -3.25 -4.64
CA VAL A 48 -9.64 -2.96 -3.74
C VAL A 48 -10.71 -2.10 -4.44
N CYS A 49 -10.30 -1.06 -5.16
CA CYS A 49 -11.23 -0.09 -5.75
C CYS A 49 -11.01 0.15 -7.26
N ASP A 50 -10.14 -0.64 -7.89
CA ASP A 50 -9.79 -0.57 -9.32
C ASP A 50 -9.19 0.76 -9.82
N ALA A 51 -8.99 1.74 -8.93
CA ALA A 51 -8.36 3.01 -9.27
C ALA A 51 -6.95 2.80 -9.84
N PRO A 52 -6.53 3.60 -10.85
CA PRO A 52 -5.18 3.51 -11.39
C PRO A 52 -4.16 3.94 -10.33
N ILE A 53 -3.12 3.13 -10.14
CA ILE A 53 -2.05 3.37 -9.16
C ILE A 53 -0.66 3.20 -9.77
N LEU A 54 0.31 3.89 -9.17
CA LEU A 54 1.75 3.71 -9.38
C LEU A 54 2.33 3.00 -8.16
N SER A 55 2.91 1.82 -8.36
CA SER A 55 3.61 1.08 -7.31
C SER A 55 5.12 1.29 -7.45
N GLN A 56 5.82 1.61 -6.38
CA GLN A 56 7.27 1.85 -6.36
C GLN A 56 7.97 0.98 -5.32
N ARG A 57 9.05 0.31 -5.72
CA ARG A 57 9.90 -0.50 -4.85
C ARG A 57 10.78 0.42 -4.01
N MET A 58 10.80 0.19 -2.70
CA MET A 58 11.61 0.99 -1.78
C MET A 58 13.04 0.42 -1.63
N PRO A 59 14.05 1.27 -1.40
CA PRO A 59 15.45 0.82 -1.23
C PRO A 59 15.65 -0.21 -0.12
N ASN A 60 14.87 -0.12 0.97
CA ASN A 60 14.94 -1.01 2.13
C ASN A 60 13.92 -2.16 2.06
N GLY A 61 13.47 -2.48 0.84
CA GLY A 61 12.43 -3.48 0.56
C GLY A 61 11.02 -2.97 0.82
N GLY A 62 10.05 -3.71 0.30
CA GLY A 62 8.63 -3.33 0.33
C GLY A 62 8.23 -2.38 -0.79
N TRP A 63 6.95 -2.02 -0.80
CA TRP A 63 6.30 -1.24 -1.84
C TRP A 63 5.58 -0.02 -1.27
N VAL A 64 5.56 1.06 -2.05
CA VAL A 64 4.70 2.22 -1.82
C VAL A 64 3.76 2.37 -3.02
N HIS A 65 2.49 2.64 -2.75
CA HIS A 65 1.44 2.71 -3.76
C HIS A 65 0.84 4.12 -3.78
N TYR A 66 0.89 4.77 -4.94
CA TYR A 66 0.41 6.14 -5.13
C TYR A 66 -0.80 6.16 -6.06
N GLU A 67 -1.66 7.17 -5.89
CA GLU A 67 -2.72 7.44 -6.85
C GLU A 67 -2.16 7.90 -8.19
N ARG A 68 -2.85 7.50 -9.27
CA ARG A 68 -2.54 7.94 -10.62
C ARG A 68 -3.72 8.73 -11.19
N HIS A 69 -3.96 9.90 -10.63
CA HIS A 69 -4.73 10.96 -11.28
C HIS A 69 -3.83 12.16 -11.55
N LYS A 70 -4.14 12.97 -12.57
CA LYS A 70 -3.45 14.20 -13.02
C LYS A 70 -2.54 14.82 -11.94
N ASN A 71 -1.24 14.48 -11.95
CA ASN A 71 -0.16 14.98 -11.08
C ASN A 71 -0.04 14.42 -9.65
N PHE A 72 -0.82 13.41 -9.26
CA PHE A 72 -0.85 12.85 -7.90
C PHE A 72 0.07 11.64 -7.68
N SER A 73 1.17 11.51 -8.43
CA SER A 73 2.17 10.44 -8.25
C SER A 73 2.90 10.47 -6.89
N ARG A 74 2.50 11.37 -5.99
CA ARG A 74 3.04 11.56 -4.64
C ARG A 74 2.01 11.32 -3.53
N ILE A 75 0.72 11.20 -3.85
CA ILE A 75 -0.31 10.92 -2.85
C ILE A 75 -0.42 9.41 -2.67
N LYS A 76 -0.20 8.96 -1.44
CA LYS A 76 -0.36 7.55 -1.06
C LYS A 76 -1.81 7.11 -1.26
N HIS A 77 -2.01 6.01 -1.97
CA HIS A 77 -3.34 5.50 -2.26
C HIS A 77 -4.00 4.89 -1.00
N PRO A 78 -5.15 5.40 -0.53
CA PRO A 78 -5.69 5.08 0.79
C PRO A 78 -5.91 3.59 1.06
N CYS A 79 -6.29 2.79 0.05
CA CYS A 79 -6.57 1.36 0.20
C CYS A 79 -5.39 0.51 0.71
N PHE A 80 -4.15 1.04 0.68
CA PHE A 80 -2.96 0.33 1.16
C PHE A 80 -2.49 0.79 2.56
N TYR A 81 -3.05 1.87 3.08
CA TYR A 81 -2.59 2.52 4.31
C TYR A 81 -3.69 2.71 5.36
N ARG A 82 -4.96 2.64 4.98
CA ARG A 82 -6.07 2.54 5.93
C ARG A 82 -6.01 1.19 6.63
N GLY A 83 -6.16 1.19 7.96
CA GLY A 83 -6.38 -0.03 8.73
C GLY A 83 -7.71 -0.68 8.33
N GLU A 84 -7.85 -1.99 8.54
CA GLU A 84 -9.10 -2.71 8.26
C GLU A 84 -10.26 -2.23 9.14
N ASP A 85 -9.93 -1.59 10.25
CA ASP A 85 -10.80 -0.94 11.24
C ASP A 85 -11.15 0.52 10.89
N MET A 86 -10.51 1.11 9.88
CA MET A 86 -10.87 2.45 9.41
C MET A 86 -11.99 2.37 8.38
N ALA A 87 -13.23 2.37 8.85
CA ALA A 87 -14.39 2.56 8.00
C ALA A 87 -14.32 3.94 7.30
N PRO A 88 -14.83 4.08 6.06
CA PRO A 88 -15.01 5.38 5.42
C PRO A 88 -16.13 6.22 6.07
N GLU A 89 -16.80 5.68 7.09
CA GLU A 89 -17.82 6.35 7.87
C GLU A 89 -17.20 7.33 8.87
N ARG A 90 -17.89 8.44 9.12
CA ARG A 90 -17.48 9.36 10.19
C ARG A 90 -17.69 8.68 11.52
N ASP A 91 -16.70 8.76 12.40
CA ASP A 91 -16.87 8.34 13.78
C ASP A 91 -18.01 9.15 14.43
N THR A 92 -19.00 8.43 14.93
CA THR A 92 -20.18 9.02 15.56
C THR A 92 -19.86 9.65 16.91
N GLU A 93 -18.77 9.27 17.56
CA GLU A 93 -18.39 9.76 18.90
C GLU A 93 -17.59 11.07 18.87
N THR A 94 -16.99 11.45 17.74
CA THR A 94 -16.13 12.65 17.61
C THR A 94 -16.67 13.69 16.60
N GLY A 95 -17.97 13.66 16.32
CA GLY A 95 -18.61 14.60 15.40
C GLY A 95 -18.53 16.07 15.82
N ASP A 96 -18.34 16.35 17.10
CA ASP A 96 -18.24 17.67 17.71
C ASP A 96 -16.89 18.37 17.46
N LEU A 97 -15.82 17.61 17.16
CA LEU A 97 -14.48 18.16 16.91
C LEU A 97 -14.34 18.91 15.57
N PHE A 98 -15.33 18.78 14.68
CA PHE A 98 -15.30 19.34 13.32
C PHE A 98 -16.53 20.20 12.99
N ALA A 99 -17.24 20.68 14.02
CA ALA A 99 -18.36 21.61 13.90
C ALA A 99 -17.89 23.07 13.72
#